data_AF-A0A416C9A4-F1
#
_entry.id   AF-A0A416C9A4-F1
#
_cell.length_a   1.000
_cell.length_b   1.000
_cell.length_c   1.000
_cell.angle_alpha   90.00
_cell.angle_beta   90.00
_cell.angle_gamma   90.00
#
_symmetry.space_group_name_H-M   'P 1'
#
loop_
_entity.id
_entity.type
_entity.pdbx_description
1 polymer ?
#
loop_
_entity_poly.entity_id
_entity_poly.type
_entity_poly.pdbx_seq_one_letter_code
_entity_poly.pdbx_strand_id
1 'polypeptide(L)'
;MKREEFISKINETGLYRKVFVKPNNYAGGPYFFGCFFDGNQWVVYENDERGKHEDLIRTLYEEEAFQYLYEYMIGKRIKGW
;
A
#
# COMPACT_ATOMS: atom_id res chain seq x y z
N MET A 1 -3.69 -12.01 0.55
CA MET A 1 -3.66 -11.78 2.02
C MET A 1 -4.94 -11.11 2.46
N LYS A 2 -5.58 -11.55 3.55
CA LYS A 2 -6.78 -10.85 4.08
C LYS A 2 -6.40 -9.54 4.75
N ARG A 3 -7.35 -8.61 4.85
CA ARG A 3 -7.13 -7.28 5.45
C ARG A 3 -6.61 -7.34 6.88
N GLU A 4 -7.19 -8.19 7.73
CA GLU A 4 -6.80 -8.29 9.15
C GLU A 4 -5.37 -8.81 9.29
N GLU A 5 -5.01 -9.79 8.45
CA GLU A 5 -3.67 -10.35 8.38
C GLU A 5 -2.65 -9.29 7.93
N PHE A 6 -3.00 -8.50 6.92
CA PHE A 6 -2.18 -7.38 6.44
C PHE A 6 -1.93 -6.36 7.56
N ILE A 7 -2.98 -5.94 8.26
CA ILE A 7 -2.89 -4.98 9.37
C ILE A 7 -1.98 -5.51 10.48
N SER A 8 -2.09 -6.79 10.86
CA SER A 8 -1.20 -7.39 11.87
C SER A 8 0.27 -7.31 11.43
N LYS A 9 0.57 -7.74 10.21
CA LYS A 9 1.93 -7.80 9.68
C LYS A 9 2.59 -6.42 9.55
N ILE A 10 1.86 -5.39 9.10
CA ILE A 10 2.43 -4.03 9.01
C ILE A 10 2.65 -3.39 10.40
N ASN A 11 1.87 -3.79 11.40
CA ASN A 11 2.04 -3.33 12.78
C ASN A 11 3.29 -3.95 13.42
N GLU A 12 3.47 -5.27 13.26
CA GLU A 12 4.64 -6.00 13.75
C GLU A 12 5.96 -5.48 13.15
N THR A 13 5.91 -5.07 11.88
CA THR A 13 7.09 -4.55 11.17
C THR A 13 7.40 -3.08 11.45
N GLY A 14 6.49 -2.35 12.13
CA GLY A 14 6.61 -0.92 12.41
C GLY A 14 6.35 -0.01 11.20
N LEU A 15 5.83 -0.57 10.10
CA LEU A 15 5.62 0.16 8.83
C LEU A 15 4.29 0.93 8.78
N TYR A 16 3.39 0.68 9.73
CA TYR A 16 2.03 1.25 9.79
C TYR A 16 1.96 2.78 9.61
N ARG A 17 2.98 3.54 10.02
CA ARG A 17 2.98 5.02 9.94
C ARG A 17 3.00 5.57 8.51
N LYS A 18 3.38 4.74 7.53
CA LYS A 18 3.49 5.13 6.12
C LYS A 18 2.45 4.46 5.22
N VAL A 19 1.52 3.69 5.79
CA VAL A 19 0.55 2.90 5.03
C VAL A 19 -0.86 3.43 5.20
N PHE A 20 -1.53 3.69 4.08
CA PHE A 20 -2.92 4.13 4.07
C PHE A 20 -3.79 3.16 3.28
N VAL A 21 -4.67 2.44 4.00
CA VAL A 21 -5.74 1.64 3.41
C VAL A 21 -7.04 2.43 3.54
N LYS A 22 -7.52 2.99 2.42
CA LYS A 22 -8.70 3.87 2.41
C LYS A 22 -9.72 3.41 1.37
N PRO A 23 -11.02 3.47 1.66
CA PRO A 23 -12.03 3.33 0.62
C PRO A 23 -12.04 4.58 -0.28
N ASN A 24 -12.12 4.39 -1.60
CA ASN A 24 -12.47 5.41 -2.61
C ASN A 24 -11.50 6.58 -2.79
N ASN A 25 -10.40 6.68 -2.05
CA ASN A 25 -9.41 7.75 -2.20
C ASN A 25 -8.01 7.31 -1.77
N TYR A 26 -6.99 7.81 -2.47
CA TYR A 26 -5.60 7.70 -2.03
C TYR A 26 -5.25 8.76 -0.95
N ALA A 27 -4.12 8.58 -0.28
CA ALA A 27 -3.55 9.58 0.61
C ALA A 27 -2.40 10.30 -0.10
N GLY A 28 -2.50 11.61 -0.25
CA GLY A 28 -1.40 12.45 -0.71
C GLY A 28 -0.38 12.68 0.41
N GLY A 29 0.90 12.69 0.05
CA GLY A 29 2.01 12.95 0.98
C GLY A 29 3.28 12.22 0.58
N PRO A 30 4.46 12.73 0.96
CA PRO A 30 5.73 12.16 0.55
C PRO A 30 5.99 10.80 1.20
N TYR A 31 6.55 9.86 0.43
CA TYR A 31 6.92 8.50 0.87
C TYR A 31 5.75 7.68 1.43
N PHE A 32 4.52 8.01 1.05
CA PHE A 32 3.35 7.25 1.44
C PHE A 32 3.22 6.01 0.57
N PHE A 33 2.74 4.95 1.18
CA PHE A 33 2.24 3.77 0.48
C PHE A 33 0.79 3.59 0.82
N GLY A 34 0.06 2.90 -0.04
CA GLY A 34 -1.27 2.50 0.33
C GLY A 34 -1.97 1.72 -0.75
N CYS A 35 -3.23 1.44 -0.45
CA CYS A 35 -4.15 0.96 -1.44
C CYS A 35 -5.55 1.52 -1.20
N PHE A 36 -6.31 1.66 -2.28
CA PHE A 36 -7.70 2.08 -2.23
C PHE A 36 -8.51 1.37 -3.30
N PHE A 37 -9.82 1.26 -3.08
CA PHE A 37 -10.75 0.77 -4.09
C PHE A 37 -11.33 1.96 -4.86
N ASP A 38 -11.21 2.01 -6.18
CA ASP A 38 -11.64 3.16 -7.00
C ASP A 38 -13.11 3.10 -7.46
N GLY A 39 -13.86 2.10 -6.99
CA GLY A 39 -15.23 1.80 -7.44
C GLY A 39 -15.29 0.69 -8.49
N ASN A 40 -14.16 0.33 -9.09
CA ASN A 40 -14.05 -0.78 -10.05
C ASN A 40 -12.97 -1.80 -9.63
N GLN A 41 -11.82 -1.32 -9.16
CA GLN A 41 -10.68 -2.17 -8.83
C GLN A 41 -9.88 -1.62 -7.63
N TRP A 42 -9.08 -2.48 -7.02
CA TRP A 42 -8.08 -2.09 -6.04
C TRP A 42 -6.86 -1.53 -6.73
N VAL A 43 -6.41 -0.37 -6.26
CA VAL A 43 -5.21 0.32 -6.72
C VAL A 43 -4.21 0.32 -5.58
N VAL A 44 -3.02 -0.22 -5.82
CA VAL A 44 -1.88 -0.11 -4.89
C VAL A 44 -0.96 0.98 -5.41
N TYR A 45 -0.49 1.84 -4.51
CA TYR A 45 0.31 3.00 -4.90
C TYR A 45 1.49 3.24 -3.97
N GLU A 46 2.48 3.96 -4.50
CA GLU A 46 3.45 4.70 -3.72
C GLU A 46 3.40 6.18 -4.10
N ASN A 47 3.87 7.03 -3.19
CA ASN A 47 4.16 8.41 -3.48
C ASN A 47 5.67 8.65 -3.32
N ASP A 48 6.26 9.39 -4.25
CA ASP A 48 7.68 9.77 -4.19
C ASP A 48 7.97 10.79 -3.06
N GLU A 49 9.21 11.28 -3.00
CA GLU A 49 9.65 12.29 -2.02
C GLU A 49 8.93 13.64 -2.11
N ARG A 50 8.31 13.93 -3.26
CA ARG A 50 7.54 15.15 -3.51
C ARG A 50 6.04 14.92 -3.37
N GLY A 51 5.64 13.69 -3.00
CA GLY A 51 4.24 13.30 -2.88
C GLY A 51 3.57 13.02 -4.23
N LYS A 52 4.34 12.88 -5.32
CA LYS A 52 3.79 12.50 -6.62
C LYS A 52 3.33 11.04 -6.54
N HIS A 53 2.09 10.82 -6.91
CA HIS A 53 1.43 9.53 -6.89
C HIS A 53 1.87 8.63 -8.06
N GLU A 54 2.10 7.36 -7.79
CA GLU A 54 2.38 6.33 -8.77
C GLU A 54 1.61 5.05 -8.44
N ASP A 55 0.83 4.56 -9.41
CA ASP A 55 0.16 3.27 -9.33
C ASP A 55 1.19 2.15 -9.55
N LEU A 56 1.25 1.22 -8.61
CA LEU A 56 2.11 0.04 -8.70
C LEU A 56 1.39 -1.12 -9.39
N ILE A 57 0.16 -1.40 -8.96
CA ILE A 57 -0.73 -2.39 -9.57
C ILE A 57 -2.19 -1.97 -9.48
N ARG A 58 -3.00 -2.55 -10.38
CA ARG A 58 -4.46 -2.49 -10.37
C ARG A 58 -5.00 -3.91 -10.46
N THR A 59 -5.91 -4.30 -9.57
CA THR A 59 -6.46 -5.66 -9.51
C THR A 59 -7.92 -5.67 -9.03
N LEU A 60 -8.69 -6.65 -9.48
CA LEU A 60 -10.05 -6.88 -9.00
C LEU A 60 -10.10 -7.50 -7.60
N TYR A 61 -8.98 -8.06 -7.12
CA TYR A 61 -8.93 -8.85 -5.89
C TYR A 61 -8.25 -8.09 -4.75
N GLU A 62 -9.00 -7.82 -3.69
CA GLU A 62 -8.51 -7.17 -2.47
C GLU A 62 -7.26 -7.89 -1.90
N GLU A 63 -7.30 -9.21 -1.93
CA GLU A 63 -6.28 -10.06 -1.34
C GLU A 63 -4.95 -9.96 -2.08
N GLU A 64 -4.99 -9.78 -3.40
CA GLU A 64 -3.82 -9.57 -4.24
C GLU A 64 -3.23 -8.18 -3.98
N ALA A 65 -4.09 -7.16 -3.84
CA ALA A 65 -3.66 -5.80 -3.53
C ALA A 65 -2.88 -5.74 -2.20
N PHE A 66 -3.40 -6.36 -1.14
CA PHE A 66 -2.72 -6.39 0.16
C PHE A 66 -1.46 -7.26 0.16
N GLN A 67 -1.47 -8.39 -0.56
CA GLN A 67 -0.28 -9.23 -0.69
C GLN A 67 0.85 -8.45 -1.37
N TYR A 68 0.55 -7.84 -2.51
CA TYR A 68 1.51 -7.06 -3.28
C TYR A 68 2.07 -5.90 -2.47
N LEU A 69 1.19 -5.11 -1.84
CA LEU A 69 1.61 -3.96 -1.03
C LEU A 69 2.58 -4.39 0.08
N TYR A 70 2.29 -5.49 0.78
CA TYR A 70 3.17 -6.00 1.83
C TYR A 70 4.54 -6.43 1.27
N GLU A 71 4.56 -7.26 0.22
CA GLU A 71 5.80 -7.74 -0.40
C GLU A 71 6.66 -6.59 -0.93
N TYR A 72 6.01 -5.63 -1.59
CA TYR A 72 6.64 -4.43 -2.11
C TYR A 72 7.36 -3.66 -1.01
N MET A 73 6.65 -3.38 0.10
CA MET A 73 7.21 -2.65 1.23
C MET A 73 8.37 -3.39 1.90
N ILE A 74 8.27 -4.72 2.08
CA ILE A 74 9.36 -5.53 2.64
C ILE A 74 10.57 -5.51 1.71
N GLY A 75 10.36 -5.69 0.40
CA GLY A 75 11.43 -5.65 -0.58
C GLY A 75 12.13 -4.28 -0.61
N LYS A 76 11.36 -3.20 -0.48
CA LYS A 76 11.86 -1.82 -0.45
C LYS A 76 12.61 -1.51 0.87
N ARG A 77 12.16 -2.04 2.00
CA ARG A 77 12.88 -1.98 3.29
C ARG A 77 14.23 -2.71 3.24
N ILE A 78 14.28 -3.91 2.64
CA ILE A 78 15.54 -4.67 2.48
C ILE A 78 16.53 -3.90 1.60
N LYS A 79 16.02 -3.22 0.57
CA LYS A 79 16.83 -2.41 -0.35
C LYS A 79 17.28 -1.05 0.23
N GLY A 80 16.88 -0.72 1.46
CA GLY A 80 17.37 0.47 2.16
C GLY A 80 16.87 1.77 1.55
N TRP A 81 15.54 1.90 1.44
CA TRP A 81 14.87 3.20 1.30
C TRP A 81 15.50 4.31 2.13
#